data_AF-A0A935NHL9-F1
#
_entry.id   AF-A0A935NHL9-F1
#
_cell.length_a   1.000
_cell.length_b   1.000
_cell.length_c   1.000
_cell.angle_alpha   90.00
_cell.angle_beta   90.00
_cell.angle_gamma   90.00
#
_symmetry.space_group_name_H-M   'P 1'
#
loop_
_entity.id
_entity.type
_entity.pdbx_description
1 polymer ?
#
loop_
_entity_poly.entity_id
_entity_poly.type
_entity_poly.pdbx_seq_one_letter_code
_entity_poly.pdbx_strand_id
1 'polypeptide(L)'
;MDDITINSQPVFVSFFELLGLPTQFTVNETELRQKYHALSRQFHPDFFTNASESEKNIALEKTALLNLADQTLSNPKLRLKHLLEINGQLPPNEKYQLPASFLGDMMELNEAIMELEFNPDTKNVAEINETINNLTENLNSEAQTALNTFDNTAETAHFLPFLKQFYYKQQYLLRIQESLRKFAPTTNNGAL
;
A
#
# COMPACT_ATOMS: atom_id res chain seq x y z
N MET A 1 -8.28 23.65 -27.04
CA MET A 1 -8.72 24.02 -25.69
C MET A 1 -9.81 23.03 -25.38
N ASP A 2 -9.41 21.88 -24.86
CA ASP A 2 -10.36 20.80 -24.59
C ASP A 2 -10.72 20.87 -23.10
N ASP A 3 -11.95 21.30 -22.85
CA ASP A 3 -12.61 21.31 -21.56
C ASP A 3 -12.64 19.89 -20.98
N ILE A 4 -11.79 19.61 -20.01
CA ILE A 4 -11.92 18.41 -19.18
C ILE A 4 -13.10 18.66 -18.24
N THR A 5 -14.27 18.19 -18.67
CA THR A 5 -15.46 18.08 -17.84
C THR A 5 -15.12 17.21 -16.64
N ILE A 6 -15.02 17.82 -15.45
CA ILE A 6 -14.82 17.10 -14.18
C ILE A 6 -16.14 16.41 -13.83
N ASN A 7 -16.34 15.22 -14.39
CA ASN A 7 -17.40 14.31 -13.95
C ASN A 7 -17.09 13.87 -12.51
N SER A 8 -18.08 14.04 -11.64
CA SER A 8 -18.11 13.79 -10.19
C SER A 8 -18.14 12.30 -9.80
N GLN A 9 -17.29 11.51 -10.45
CA GLN A 9 -16.81 10.22 -9.97
C GLN A 9 -15.33 10.44 -9.62
N PRO A 10 -14.76 9.87 -8.55
CA PRO A 10 -13.32 9.88 -8.38
C PRO A 10 -12.74 9.08 -9.55
N VAL A 11 -12.32 9.79 -10.61
CA VAL A 11 -11.41 9.23 -11.59
C VAL A 11 -10.17 8.95 -10.77
N PHE A 12 -9.96 7.70 -10.37
CA PHE A 12 -8.71 7.29 -9.74
C PHE A 12 -7.64 7.48 -10.80
N VAL A 13 -7.05 8.67 -10.84
CA VAL A 13 -5.98 9.01 -11.76
C VAL A 13 -4.87 8.02 -11.49
N SER A 14 -4.49 7.28 -12.52
CA SER A 14 -3.36 6.37 -12.40
C SER A 14 -2.10 7.18 -12.16
N PHE A 15 -1.51 7.07 -10.97
CA PHE A 15 -0.19 7.66 -10.68
C PHE A 15 0.90 7.15 -11.63
N PHE A 16 0.74 5.95 -12.19
CA PHE A 16 1.60 5.45 -13.26
C PHE A 16 1.50 6.35 -14.49
N GLU A 17 0.27 6.65 -14.95
CA GLU A 17 0.04 7.54 -16.09
C GLU A 17 0.52 8.97 -15.80
N LEU A 18 0.30 9.47 -14.58
CA LEU A 18 0.76 10.81 -14.17
C LEU A 18 2.29 10.97 -14.29
N LEU A 19 3.04 9.92 -13.94
CA LEU A 19 4.50 9.89 -14.02
C LEU A 19 5.02 9.36 -15.36
N GLY A 20 4.13 8.97 -16.28
CA GLY A 20 4.50 8.37 -17.56
C GLY A 20 5.25 7.04 -17.41
N LEU A 21 4.83 6.23 -16.43
CA LEU A 21 5.33 4.89 -16.13
C LEU A 21 4.33 3.83 -16.60
N PRO A 22 4.79 2.62 -16.96
CA PRO A 22 3.88 1.50 -17.21
C PRO A 22 3.10 1.14 -15.94
N THR A 23 1.83 0.74 -16.10
CA THR A 23 1.01 0.25 -14.98
C THR A 23 1.45 -1.17 -14.63
N GLN A 24 2.43 -1.27 -13.75
CA GLN A 24 3.06 -2.51 -13.31
C GLN A 24 3.23 -2.50 -11.80
N PHE A 25 3.26 -3.68 -11.18
CA PHE A 25 3.60 -3.78 -9.78
C PHE A 25 5.10 -3.55 -9.56
N THR A 26 5.97 -4.16 -10.35
CA THR A 26 7.41 -3.91 -10.25
C THR A 26 7.74 -2.58 -10.90
N VAL A 27 7.95 -1.56 -10.06
CA VAL A 27 8.38 -0.24 -10.51
C VAL A 27 9.89 -0.14 -10.41
N ASN A 28 10.53 0.30 -11.49
CA ASN A 28 11.94 0.68 -11.47
C ASN A 28 12.08 1.98 -10.66
N GLU A 29 12.62 1.89 -9.45
CA GLU A 29 12.79 3.04 -8.55
C GLU A 29 13.68 4.15 -9.13
N THR A 30 14.65 3.78 -9.97
CA THR A 30 15.52 4.75 -10.64
C THR A 30 14.73 5.54 -11.68
N GLU A 31 13.91 4.85 -12.48
CA GLU A 31 13.05 5.50 -13.46
C GLU A 31 11.97 6.36 -12.79
N LEU A 32 11.32 5.83 -11.74
CA LEU A 32 10.35 6.57 -10.93
C LEU A 32 10.94 7.89 -10.45
N ARG A 33 12.12 7.84 -9.81
CA ARG A 33 12.81 9.01 -9.29
C ARG A 33 13.16 9.99 -10.42
N GLN A 34 13.65 9.52 -11.56
CA GLN A 34 13.97 10.37 -12.71
C GLN A 34 12.73 11.11 -13.25
N LYS A 35 11.62 10.39 -13.45
CA LYS A 35 10.34 10.95 -13.91
C LYS A 35 9.79 11.99 -12.92
N TYR A 36 9.79 11.64 -11.63
CA TYR A 36 9.37 12.54 -10.57
C TYR A 36 10.20 13.84 -10.55
N HIS A 37 11.54 13.76 -10.60
CA HIS A 37 12.39 14.95 -10.59
C HIS A 37 12.18 15.82 -11.84
N ALA A 38 12.01 15.20 -13.01
CA ALA A 38 11.76 15.94 -14.25
C ALA A 38 10.44 16.72 -14.19
N LEU A 39 9.35 16.05 -13.78
CA LEU A 39 8.02 16.66 -13.67
C LEU A 39 7.96 17.68 -12.52
N SER A 40 8.59 17.41 -11.38
CA SER A 40 8.63 18.34 -10.25
C SER A 40 9.34 19.66 -10.62
N ARG A 41 10.38 19.60 -11.45
CA ARG A 41 11.03 20.81 -11.99
C ARG A 41 10.11 21.56 -12.94
N GLN A 42 9.35 20.87 -13.77
CA GLN A 42 8.43 21.50 -14.72
C GLN A 42 7.29 22.27 -14.02
N PHE A 43 6.77 21.74 -12.91
CA PHE A 43 5.65 22.31 -12.17
C PHE A 43 6.05 23.03 -10.88
N HIS A 44 7.35 23.25 -10.65
CA HIS A 44 7.82 23.84 -9.39
C HIS A 44 7.23 25.25 -9.19
N PRO A 45 6.58 25.55 -8.04
CA PRO A 45 5.90 26.83 -7.81
C PRO A 45 6.80 28.06 -8.04
N ASP A 46 8.09 27.95 -7.77
CA ASP A 46 9.08 29.02 -7.99
C ASP A 46 9.13 29.52 -9.45
N PHE A 47 8.86 28.65 -10.44
CA PHE A 47 8.81 29.05 -11.85
C PHE A 47 7.51 29.80 -12.21
N PHE A 48 6.51 29.76 -11.34
CA PHE A 48 5.20 30.39 -11.55
C PHE A 48 5.02 31.66 -10.70
N THR A 49 6.08 32.18 -10.09
CA THR A 49 6.05 33.40 -9.24
C THR A 49 5.46 34.62 -9.94
N ASN A 50 5.70 34.77 -11.25
CA ASN A 50 5.15 35.84 -12.09
C ASN A 50 3.90 35.43 -12.90
N ALA A 51 3.41 34.20 -12.72
CA ALA A 51 2.22 33.70 -13.41
C ALA A 51 0.92 34.21 -12.76
N SER A 52 -0.20 34.01 -13.44
CA SER A 52 -1.53 34.30 -12.89
C SER A 52 -1.82 33.42 -11.67
N GLU A 53 -2.77 33.84 -10.84
CA GLU A 53 -3.20 33.07 -9.66
C GLU A 53 -3.74 31.69 -10.04
N SER A 54 -4.47 31.59 -11.16
CA SER A 54 -4.93 30.31 -11.70
C SER A 54 -3.77 29.38 -12.07
N GLU A 55 -2.72 29.89 -12.72
CA GLU A 55 -1.56 29.09 -13.10
C GLU A 55 -0.74 28.66 -11.87
N LYS A 56 -0.62 29.52 -10.86
CA LYS A 56 0.02 29.19 -9.58
C LYS A 56 -0.72 28.06 -8.87
N ASN A 57 -2.05 28.13 -8.82
CA ASN A 57 -2.87 27.10 -8.19
C ASN A 57 -2.74 25.76 -8.93
N ILE A 58 -2.77 25.77 -10.26
CA ILE A 58 -2.54 24.56 -11.07
C ILE A 58 -1.16 23.97 -10.78
N ALA A 59 -0.10 24.79 -10.71
CA ALA A 59 1.26 24.32 -10.42
C ALA A 59 1.37 23.69 -9.01
N LEU A 60 0.72 24.30 -8.01
CA LEU A 60 0.64 23.78 -6.65
C LEU A 60 -0.08 22.43 -6.60
N GLU A 61 -1.25 22.32 -7.21
CA GLU A 61 -2.02 21.07 -7.29
C GLU A 61 -1.23 19.96 -7.99
N LYS A 62 -0.55 20.28 -9.10
CA LYS A 62 0.29 19.31 -9.82
C LYS A 62 1.47 18.84 -8.98
N THR A 63 2.13 19.74 -8.26
CA THR A 63 3.25 19.37 -7.38
C THR A 63 2.76 18.47 -6.24
N ALA A 64 1.61 18.78 -5.63
CA ALA A 64 1.02 17.93 -4.59
C ALA A 64 0.68 16.52 -5.11
N LEU A 65 0.12 16.42 -6.32
CA LEU A 65 -0.19 15.14 -6.97
C LEU A 65 1.09 14.33 -7.30
N LEU A 66 2.15 14.98 -7.77
CA LEU A 66 3.43 14.32 -8.06
C LEU A 66 4.07 13.76 -6.79
N ASN A 67 4.02 14.50 -5.69
CA ASN A 67 4.52 14.02 -4.39
C ASN A 67 3.74 12.81 -3.90
N LEU A 68 2.41 12.84 -4.02
CA LEU A 68 1.56 11.72 -3.64
C LEU A 68 1.83 10.49 -4.53
N ALA A 69 2.03 10.71 -5.83
CA ALA A 69 2.37 9.65 -6.78
C ALA A 69 3.73 9.01 -6.46
N ASP A 70 4.77 9.80 -6.20
CA ASP A 70 6.09 9.30 -5.80
C ASP A 70 6.02 8.51 -4.48
N GLN A 71 5.34 9.05 -3.47
CA GLN A 71 5.15 8.36 -2.18
C GLN A 71 4.38 7.04 -2.34
N THR A 72 3.34 7.04 -3.18
CA THR A 72 2.50 5.86 -3.39
C THR A 72 3.24 4.79 -4.19
N LEU A 73 3.90 5.18 -5.28
CA LEU A 73 4.60 4.23 -6.14
C LEU A 73 5.94 3.78 -5.57
N SER A 74 6.59 4.51 -4.65
CA SER A 74 7.83 4.06 -4.00
C SER A 74 7.58 3.01 -2.90
N ASN A 75 6.40 2.99 -2.27
CA ASN A 75 6.07 2.03 -1.22
C ASN A 75 5.30 0.82 -1.80
N PRO A 76 5.83 -0.41 -1.75
CA PRO A 76 5.16 -1.59 -2.32
C PRO A 76 3.73 -1.84 -1.82
N LYS A 77 3.44 -1.52 -0.54
CA LYS A 77 2.09 -1.69 0.04
C LYS A 77 1.11 -0.65 -0.51
N LEU A 78 1.55 0.61 -0.59
CA LEU A 78 0.73 1.69 -1.17
C LEU A 78 0.53 1.49 -2.66
N ARG A 79 1.58 1.05 -3.36
CA ARG A 79 1.55 0.70 -4.79
C ARG A 79 0.55 -0.41 -5.07
N LEU A 80 0.56 -1.49 -4.28
CA LEU A 80 -0.44 -2.56 -4.41
C LEU A 80 -1.86 -2.02 -4.24
N LYS A 81 -2.08 -1.24 -3.18
CA LYS A 81 -3.39 -0.65 -2.91
C LYS A 81 -3.87 0.20 -4.08
N HIS A 82 -3.00 1.10 -4.57
CA HIS A 82 -3.30 1.95 -5.73
C HIS A 82 -3.59 1.14 -6.99
N LEU A 83 -2.81 0.09 -7.26
CA LEU A 83 -3.05 -0.84 -8.36
C LEU A 83 -4.44 -1.50 -8.26
N LEU A 84 -4.85 -1.92 -7.06
CA LEU A 84 -6.18 -2.48 -6.85
C LEU A 84 -7.29 -1.42 -6.99
N GLU A 85 -7.08 -0.19 -6.52
CA GLU A 85 -8.02 0.93 -6.65
C GLU A 85 -8.28 1.30 -8.12
N ILE A 86 -7.23 1.49 -8.93
CA ILE A 86 -7.38 1.84 -10.35
C ILE A 86 -8.01 0.70 -11.17
N ASN A 87 -7.93 -0.54 -10.69
CA ASN A 87 -8.59 -1.71 -11.28
C ASN A 87 -9.99 -2.00 -10.67
N GLY A 88 -10.54 -1.07 -9.88
CA GLY A 88 -11.88 -1.18 -9.29
C GLY A 88 -12.03 -2.31 -8.25
N GLN A 89 -10.92 -2.83 -7.72
CA GLN A 89 -10.92 -3.96 -6.79
C GLN A 89 -11.15 -3.55 -5.33
N LEU A 90 -11.02 -2.26 -5.00
CA LEU A 90 -11.21 -1.74 -3.63
C LEU A 90 -12.35 -0.70 -3.60
N PRO A 91 -13.62 -1.13 -3.71
CA PRO A 91 -14.75 -0.22 -3.55
C PRO A 91 -14.79 0.40 -2.14
N PRO A 92 -15.28 1.64 -2.02
CA PRO A 92 -15.45 2.29 -0.71
C PRO A 92 -16.33 1.46 0.23
N ASN A 93 -15.93 1.40 1.51
CA ASN A 93 -16.65 0.69 2.58
C ASN A 93 -16.87 -0.81 2.35
N GLU A 94 -16.03 -1.44 1.53
CA GLU A 94 -16.12 -2.88 1.34
C GLU A 94 -15.88 -3.66 2.64
N LYS A 95 -16.81 -4.57 2.97
CA LYS A 95 -16.62 -5.59 4.00
C LYS A 95 -16.14 -6.88 3.33
N TYR A 96 -14.84 -6.94 3.06
CA TYR A 96 -14.24 -8.11 2.44
C TYR A 96 -14.17 -9.28 3.43
N GLN A 97 -14.67 -10.45 3.01
CA GLN A 97 -14.64 -11.66 3.81
C GLN A 97 -13.40 -12.50 3.49
N LEU A 98 -12.55 -12.67 4.50
CA LEU A 98 -11.33 -13.48 4.38
C LEU A 98 -11.65 -14.99 4.38
N PRO A 99 -10.81 -15.82 3.75
CA PRO A 99 -10.99 -17.27 3.73
C PRO A 99 -11.04 -17.87 5.14
N ALA A 100 -11.90 -18.88 5.35
CA ALA A 100 -12.06 -19.54 6.65
C ALA A 100 -10.76 -20.15 7.18
N SER A 101 -9.92 -20.71 6.30
CA SER A 101 -8.61 -21.25 6.69
C SER A 101 -7.72 -20.18 7.33
N PHE A 102 -7.66 -18.99 6.74
CA PHE A 102 -6.91 -17.87 7.30
C PHE A 102 -7.52 -17.38 8.62
N LEU A 103 -8.84 -17.27 8.70
CA LEU A 103 -9.52 -16.81 9.92
C LEU A 103 -9.31 -17.75 11.11
N GLY A 104 -9.15 -19.05 10.87
CA GLY A 104 -8.76 -20.03 11.89
C GLY A 104 -7.41 -19.67 12.53
N ASP A 105 -6.36 -19.54 11.71
CA ASP A 105 -5.02 -19.16 12.18
C ASP A 105 -5.04 -17.80 12.94
N MET A 106 -5.85 -16.85 12.46
CA MET A 106 -5.99 -15.54 13.10
C MET A 106 -6.71 -15.61 14.45
N MET A 107 -7.67 -16.54 14.62
CA MET A 107 -8.34 -16.77 15.90
C MET A 107 -7.34 -17.27 16.94
N GLU A 108 -6.53 -18.27 16.60
CA GLU A 108 -5.49 -18.82 17.49
C GLU A 108 -4.49 -17.74 17.93
N LEU A 109 -4.04 -16.89 16.99
CA LEU A 109 -3.18 -15.75 17.32
C LEU A 109 -3.84 -14.74 18.25
N ASN A 110 -5.12 -14.43 18.05
CA ASN A 110 -5.83 -13.49 18.93
C ASN A 110 -6.02 -14.08 20.34
N GLU A 111 -6.27 -15.38 20.45
CA GLU A 111 -6.36 -16.07 21.74
C GLU A 111 -5.03 -16.01 22.49
N ALA A 112 -3.91 -16.33 21.82
CA ALA A 112 -2.58 -16.21 22.41
C ALA A 112 -2.23 -14.78 22.84
N ILE A 113 -2.67 -13.76 22.09
CA ILE A 113 -2.50 -12.35 22.46
C ILE A 113 -3.36 -11.98 23.68
N MET A 114 -4.60 -12.48 23.78
CA MET A 114 -5.44 -12.25 24.95
C MET A 114 -4.85 -12.91 26.20
N GLU A 115 -4.26 -14.10 26.08
CA GLU A 115 -3.57 -14.74 27.22
C GLU A 115 -2.44 -13.88 27.77
N LEU A 116 -1.69 -13.19 26.91
CA LEU A 116 -0.65 -12.23 27.32
C LEU A 116 -1.21 -11.06 28.13
N GLU A 117 -2.43 -10.61 27.83
CA GLU A 117 -3.10 -9.54 28.60
C GLU A 117 -3.34 -9.96 30.05
N PHE A 118 -3.66 -11.24 30.28
CA PHE A 118 -3.92 -11.78 31.61
C PHE A 118 -2.67 -12.31 32.32
N ASN A 119 -1.68 -12.84 31.58
CA ASN A 119 -0.47 -13.47 32.11
C ASN A 119 0.79 -13.07 31.30
N PRO A 120 1.45 -11.93 31.62
CA PRO A 120 2.55 -11.40 30.81
C PRO A 120 3.89 -12.16 30.90
N ASP A 121 4.05 -13.04 31.89
CA ASP A 121 5.36 -13.55 32.35
C ASP A 121 5.76 -14.91 31.73
N THR A 122 4.91 -15.49 30.89
CA THR A 122 5.17 -16.76 30.22
C THR A 122 5.57 -16.50 28.79
N LYS A 123 6.71 -17.05 28.34
CA LYS A 123 7.09 -17.15 26.91
C LYS A 123 5.83 -17.24 26.03
N ASN A 124 5.57 -16.20 25.25
CA ASN A 124 4.47 -16.17 24.29
C ASN A 124 4.68 -15.02 23.30
N VAL A 125 5.18 -13.85 23.72
CA VAL A 125 5.41 -12.70 22.80
C VAL A 125 6.39 -13.03 21.66
N ALA A 126 7.53 -13.67 21.97
CA ALA A 126 8.52 -14.02 20.96
C ALA A 126 8.00 -15.08 19.98
N GLU A 127 7.30 -16.10 20.49
CA GLU A 127 6.72 -17.18 19.69
C GLU A 127 5.57 -16.65 18.81
N ILE A 128 4.68 -15.82 19.35
CA ILE A 128 3.61 -15.16 18.59
C ILE A 128 4.21 -14.25 17.49
N ASN A 129 5.26 -13.48 17.81
CA ASN A 129 5.95 -12.67 16.80
C ASN A 129 6.56 -13.56 15.70
N GLU A 130 7.20 -14.68 16.06
CA GLU A 130 7.75 -15.63 15.11
C GLU A 130 6.66 -16.22 14.21
N THR A 131 5.52 -16.64 14.78
CA THR A 131 4.37 -17.12 14.01
C THR A 131 3.85 -16.06 13.04
N ILE A 132 3.65 -14.83 13.50
CA ILE A 132 3.18 -13.73 12.65
C ILE A 132 4.18 -13.44 11.53
N ASN A 133 5.49 -13.44 11.84
CA ASN A 133 6.53 -13.21 10.84
C ASN A 133 6.54 -14.33 9.79
N ASN A 134 6.48 -15.60 10.20
CA ASN A 134 6.41 -16.74 9.29
C ASN A 134 5.17 -16.67 8.38
N LEU A 135 4.00 -16.34 8.94
CA LEU A 135 2.78 -16.15 8.15
C LEU A 135 2.91 -14.98 7.16
N THR A 136 3.53 -13.88 7.59
CA THR A 136 3.77 -12.71 6.74
C THR A 136 4.74 -13.03 5.62
N GLU A 137 5.82 -13.77 5.89
CA GLU A 137 6.81 -14.19 4.90
C GLU A 137 6.21 -15.14 3.86
N ASN A 138 5.47 -16.16 4.32
CA ASN A 138 4.76 -17.09 3.43
C ASN A 138 3.78 -16.34 2.53
N LEU A 139 2.96 -15.45 3.12
CA LEU A 139 2.01 -14.64 2.39
C LEU A 139 2.68 -13.72 1.36
N ASN A 140 3.80 -13.09 1.70
CA ASN A 140 4.58 -12.26 0.78
C ASN A 140 5.22 -13.08 -0.34
N SER A 141 5.70 -14.30 -0.05
CA SER A 141 6.29 -15.20 -1.04
C SER A 141 5.25 -15.61 -2.10
N GLU A 142 4.07 -16.06 -1.66
CA GLU A 142 2.94 -16.39 -2.54
C GLU A 142 2.57 -15.19 -3.43
N ALA A 143 2.52 -13.99 -2.84
CA ALA A 143 2.19 -12.77 -3.58
C ALA A 143 3.27 -12.41 -4.59
N GLN A 144 4.55 -12.53 -4.25
CA GLN A 144 5.66 -12.18 -5.13
C GLN A 144 5.62 -13.00 -6.42
N THR A 145 5.26 -14.28 -6.36
CA THR A 145 5.08 -15.11 -7.56
C THR A 145 3.96 -14.55 -8.45
N ALA A 146 2.79 -14.26 -7.88
CA ALA A 146 1.66 -13.71 -8.63
C ALA A 146 1.99 -12.33 -9.24
N LEU A 147 2.69 -11.49 -8.50
CA LEU A 147 3.10 -10.14 -8.92
C LEU A 147 4.13 -10.19 -10.05
N ASN A 148 5.11 -11.09 -9.98
CA ASN A 148 6.06 -11.30 -11.06
C ASN A 148 5.35 -11.77 -12.35
N THR A 149 4.35 -12.65 -12.23
CA THR A 149 3.58 -13.07 -13.41
C THR A 149 2.70 -11.94 -13.94
N PHE A 150 2.06 -11.17 -13.05
CA PHE A 150 1.25 -9.99 -13.41
C PHE A 150 2.01 -9.02 -14.31
N ASP A 151 3.27 -8.72 -13.99
CA ASP A 151 4.08 -7.77 -14.75
C ASP A 151 4.50 -8.27 -16.14
N ASN A 152 4.44 -9.59 -16.38
CA ASN A 152 4.94 -10.25 -17.59
C ASN A 152 3.82 -10.84 -18.47
N THR A 153 2.54 -10.57 -18.16
CA THR A 153 1.39 -11.11 -18.90
C THR A 153 0.40 -10.02 -19.30
N ALA A 154 -0.30 -10.22 -20.42
CA ALA A 154 -1.40 -9.37 -20.82
C ALA A 154 -2.70 -9.68 -20.03
N GLU A 155 -2.81 -10.86 -19.45
CA GLU A 155 -4.00 -11.33 -18.73
C GLU A 155 -3.95 -10.99 -17.24
N THR A 156 -3.77 -9.71 -16.93
CA THR A 156 -3.59 -9.20 -15.56
C THR A 156 -4.83 -9.35 -14.68
N ALA A 157 -6.02 -9.33 -15.28
CA ALA A 157 -7.31 -9.39 -14.59
C ALA A 157 -7.49 -10.67 -13.74
N HIS A 158 -6.89 -11.79 -14.14
CA HIS A 158 -6.98 -13.07 -13.43
C HIS A 158 -6.33 -13.01 -12.04
N PHE A 159 -5.30 -12.18 -11.85
CA PHE A 159 -4.58 -12.06 -10.59
C PHE A 159 -5.24 -11.10 -9.60
N LEU A 160 -6.12 -10.21 -10.07
CA LEU A 160 -6.74 -9.17 -9.24
C LEU A 160 -7.49 -9.72 -8.00
N PRO A 161 -8.30 -10.80 -8.10
CA PRO A 161 -8.97 -11.38 -6.92
C PRO A 161 -7.98 -11.91 -5.88
N PHE A 162 -6.90 -12.55 -6.35
CA PHE A 162 -5.84 -13.05 -5.48
C PHE A 162 -5.08 -11.91 -4.79
N LEU A 163 -4.68 -10.88 -5.54
CA LEU A 163 -3.98 -9.71 -5.00
C LEU A 163 -4.85 -8.91 -4.02
N LYS A 164 -6.16 -8.84 -4.28
CA LYS A 164 -7.13 -8.28 -3.34
C LYS A 164 -7.19 -9.09 -2.05
N GLN A 165 -7.25 -10.41 -2.14
CA GLN A 165 -7.21 -11.28 -0.96
C GLN A 165 -5.90 -11.09 -0.17
N PHE A 166 -4.76 -11.06 -0.85
CA PHE A 166 -3.45 -10.79 -0.25
C PHE A 166 -3.44 -9.44 0.49
N TYR A 167 -3.95 -8.37 -0.13
CA TYR A 167 -4.07 -7.06 0.49
C TYR A 167 -4.84 -7.12 1.83
N TYR A 168 -6.01 -7.75 1.85
CA TYR A 168 -6.80 -7.86 3.09
C TYR A 168 -6.15 -8.75 4.15
N LYS A 169 -5.50 -9.86 3.76
CA LYS A 169 -4.72 -10.69 4.70
C LYS A 169 -3.57 -9.88 5.32
N GLN A 170 -2.85 -9.10 4.52
CA GLN A 170 -1.77 -8.23 4.99
C GLN A 170 -2.29 -7.17 5.98
N GLN A 171 -3.43 -6.52 5.68
CA GLN A 171 -4.04 -5.56 6.59
C GLN A 171 -4.47 -6.21 7.92
N TYR A 172 -4.96 -7.45 7.88
CA TYR A 172 -5.33 -8.18 9.10
C TYR A 172 -4.10 -8.49 9.96
N LEU A 173 -3.04 -9.01 9.36
CA LEU A 173 -1.79 -9.30 10.07
C LEU A 173 -1.17 -8.05 10.71
N LEU A 174 -1.22 -6.91 10.02
CA LEU A 174 -0.76 -5.63 10.58
C LEU A 174 -1.55 -5.24 11.83
N ARG A 175 -2.88 -5.41 11.83
CA ARG A 175 -3.72 -5.15 13.01
C ARG A 175 -3.40 -6.09 14.17
N ILE A 176 -3.13 -7.37 13.89
CA ILE A 176 -2.67 -8.33 14.91
C ILE A 176 -1.33 -7.87 15.49
N GLN A 177 -0.35 -7.48 14.66
CA GLN A 177 0.93 -6.98 15.13
C GLN A 177 0.78 -5.73 16.01
N GLU A 178 -0.09 -4.79 15.61
CA GLU A 178 -0.41 -3.61 16.41
C GLU A 178 -1.04 -3.97 17.75
N SER A 179 -1.97 -4.95 17.75
CA SER A 179 -2.58 -5.50 18.96
C SER A 179 -1.50 -6.08 19.89
N LEU A 180 -0.64 -6.95 19.38
CA LEU A 180 0.45 -7.55 20.15
C LEU A 180 1.38 -6.48 20.75
N ARG A 181 1.76 -5.45 19.98
CA ARG A 181 2.62 -4.35 20.47
C ARG A 181 1.96 -3.54 21.59
N LYS A 182 0.63 -3.48 21.62
CA LYS A 182 -0.12 -2.81 22.70
C LYS A 182 -0.03 -3.57 24.02
N PHE A 183 -0.06 -4.90 23.97
CA PHE A 183 -0.05 -5.78 25.16
C PHE A 183 1.35 -6.21 25.59
N ALA A 184 2.30 -6.21 24.66
CA ALA A 184 3.72 -6.45 24.90
C ALA A 184 4.56 -5.32 24.26
N PRO A 185 4.48 -4.08 24.77
CA PRO A 185 5.39 -3.04 24.36
C PRO A 185 6.78 -3.54 24.71
N THR A 186 7.65 -3.74 23.72
CA THR A 186 9.06 -4.06 23.95
C THR A 186 9.57 -3.13 25.05
N THR A 187 9.90 -3.67 26.23
CA THR A 187 10.68 -2.97 27.23
C THR A 187 11.99 -2.66 26.55
N ASN A 188 12.09 -1.45 26.01
CA ASN A 188 13.33 -0.91 25.50
C ASN A 188 14.22 -0.63 26.72
N ASN A 189 14.78 -1.70 27.29
CA ASN A 189 15.87 -1.63 28.24
C ASN A 189 17.12 -1.28 27.43
N GLY A 190 17.42 0.02 27.45
CA GLY A 190 18.69 0.70 27.20
C GLY A 190 19.76 -0.01 26.36
N ALA A 191 20.13 0.63 25.26
CA ALA A 191 21.51 1.06 25.06
C ALA A 191 21.54 2.30 24.15
N LEU A 192 22.33 3.27 24.59
CA LEU A 192 22.73 4.49 23.89
C LEU A 192 23.46 4.19 22.58
#